data_AF-A0A1Y3CMH2-F1
#
_entry.id   AF-A0A1Y3CMH2-F1
#
_cell.length_a   1.000
_cell.length_b   1.000
_cell.length_c   1.000
_cell.angle_alpha   90.00
_cell.angle_beta   90.00
_cell.angle_gamma   90.00
#
_symmetry.space_group_name_H-M   'P 1'
#
loop_
_entity.id
_entity.type
_entity.pdbx_description
1 polymer ?
#
loop_
_entity_poly.entity_id
_entity_poly.type
_entity_poly.pdbx_seq_one_letter_code
_entity_poly.pdbx_strand_id
1 'polypeptide(L)'
;MKILVLCSSVSLSFSNLGVAQVNNFKVYKQCTDEMEWSCDVIREVNAKKEIYFKDIKSPNVERLNADYYHIMASCGNPCQVHAFIGRDKKHDDRTDGFVTVDPKTQCLIESDDKKNRITARRLNSDKKIELVKLNQKLFNEVWIPDYGKYMPFQSQSHFDGHGNLVLIADYIEPIQGKSQFKKTYLNPCKL
;
A
#
# COMPACT_ATOMS: atom_id res chain seq x y z
N MET A 1 64.15 14.04 47.92
CA MET A 1 63.00 14.97 47.95
C MET A 1 62.15 14.70 46.71
N LYS A 2 60.83 14.64 46.91
CA LYS A 2 59.77 14.11 46.02
C LYS A 2 59.64 14.88 44.68
N ILE A 3 59.49 14.17 43.55
CA ILE A 3 58.28 14.03 42.68
C ILE A 3 57.96 15.35 41.89
N LEU A 4 57.77 15.41 40.57
CA LEU A 4 56.68 14.81 39.78
C LEU A 4 57.02 14.91 38.27
N VAL A 5 57.01 13.80 37.54
CA VAL A 5 56.94 13.78 36.06
C VAL A 5 55.45 13.74 35.71
N LEU A 6 54.93 14.81 35.12
CA LEU A 6 53.57 14.85 34.58
C LEU A 6 53.52 14.08 33.26
N CYS A 7 53.09 12.81 33.32
CA CYS A 7 52.56 12.11 32.16
C CYS A 7 51.18 12.68 31.84
N SER A 8 51.11 13.59 30.86
CA SER A 8 49.85 14.02 30.26
C SER A 8 49.32 12.90 29.37
N SER A 9 48.47 12.04 29.93
CA SER A 9 47.67 11.09 29.15
C SER A 9 46.67 11.87 28.30
N VAL A 10 46.96 12.02 27.00
CA VAL A 10 45.98 12.45 26.01
C VAL A 10 44.97 11.32 25.85
N SER A 11 43.85 11.45 26.54
CA SER A 11 42.67 10.63 26.30
C SER A 11 42.15 10.94 24.89
N LEU A 12 42.54 10.12 23.91
CA LEU A 12 41.87 10.07 22.62
C LEU A 12 40.44 9.58 22.85
N SER A 13 39.53 10.54 23.05
CA SER A 13 38.10 10.31 22.95
C SER A 13 37.83 9.80 21.54
N PHE A 14 37.57 8.51 21.41
CA PHE A 14 36.95 7.94 20.21
C PHE A 14 35.56 8.58 20.12
N SER A 15 35.47 9.67 19.36
CA SER A 15 34.21 10.19 18.87
C SER A 15 33.54 9.06 18.12
N ASN A 16 32.41 8.59 18.66
CA ASN A 16 31.48 7.69 18.01
C ASN A 16 31.31 8.14 16.56
N LEU A 17 31.90 7.40 15.62
CA LEU A 17 31.44 7.44 14.24
C LEU A 17 29.98 7.03 14.32
N GLY A 18 29.09 8.03 14.29
CA GLY A 18 27.70 7.82 13.98
C GLY A 18 27.66 7.18 12.60
N VAL A 19 27.63 5.85 12.58
CA VAL A 19 27.26 5.11 11.38
C VAL A 19 25.85 5.58 11.10
N ALA A 20 25.70 6.52 10.15
CA ALA A 20 24.43 6.84 9.55
C ALA A 20 23.84 5.49 9.13
N GLN A 21 22.81 5.06 9.85
CA GLN A 21 22.21 3.75 9.66
C GLN A 21 21.61 3.78 8.25
N VAL A 22 22.35 3.26 7.27
CA VAL A 22 21.93 3.22 5.87
C VAL A 22 20.69 2.36 5.87
N ASN A 23 19.54 3.01 5.78
CA ASN A 23 18.25 2.44 6.13
C ASN A 23 17.77 1.57 4.97
N ASN A 24 18.35 0.39 4.84
CA ASN A 24 18.17 -0.54 3.72
C ASN A 24 16.86 -1.32 3.88
N PHE A 25 15.72 -0.66 3.66
CA PHE A 25 14.44 -1.33 3.45
C PHE A 25 14.12 -1.32 1.96
N LYS A 26 13.99 -2.51 1.37
CA LYS A 26 13.53 -2.68 -0.01
C LYS A 26 12.64 -3.91 -0.12
N VAL A 27 11.72 -3.84 -1.06
CA VAL A 27 10.93 -4.99 -1.51
C VAL A 27 11.13 -5.12 -2.99
N TYR A 28 11.37 -6.35 -3.45
CA TYR A 28 11.61 -6.63 -4.86
C TYR A 28 11.13 -8.04 -5.20
N LYS A 29 10.85 -8.29 -6.48
CA LYS A 29 10.56 -9.63 -6.99
C LYS A 29 11.82 -10.30 -7.51
N GLN A 30 11.90 -11.62 -7.35
CA GLN A 30 12.94 -12.46 -7.91
C GLN A 30 12.26 -13.65 -8.59
N CYS A 31 12.39 -13.74 -9.91
CA CYS A 31 11.69 -14.74 -10.73
C CYS A 31 12.64 -15.86 -11.17
N THR A 32 12.10 -17.06 -11.37
CA THR A 32 12.86 -18.22 -11.86
C THR A 32 13.02 -18.23 -13.37
N ASP A 33 12.23 -17.43 -14.08
CA ASP A 33 12.16 -17.37 -15.53
C ASP A 33 11.83 -15.95 -16.00
N GLU A 34 12.18 -15.63 -17.25
CA GLU A 34 11.95 -14.31 -17.87
C GLU A 34 10.47 -13.99 -18.10
N MET A 35 9.64 -15.02 -18.17
CA MET A 35 8.19 -14.88 -18.37
C MET A 35 7.46 -14.61 -17.05
N GLU A 36 8.19 -14.55 -15.94
CA GLU A 36 7.68 -14.30 -14.59
C GLU A 36 6.56 -15.28 -14.17
N TRP A 37 6.64 -16.55 -14.59
CA TRP A 37 5.65 -17.57 -14.19
C TRP A 37 5.72 -17.90 -12.71
N SER A 38 6.94 -17.89 -12.15
CA SER A 38 7.19 -18.12 -10.75
C SER A 38 8.14 -17.06 -10.20
N CYS A 39 7.64 -16.23 -9.30
CA CYS A 39 8.40 -15.18 -8.64
C CYS A 39 8.20 -15.21 -7.13
N ASP A 40 9.28 -15.01 -6.40
CA ASP A 40 9.24 -14.70 -4.98
C ASP A 40 9.23 -13.18 -4.79
N VAL A 41 8.40 -12.68 -3.87
CA VAL A 41 8.49 -11.29 -3.39
C VAL A 41 9.30 -11.29 -2.12
N ILE A 42 10.43 -10.61 -2.13
CA ILE A 42 11.41 -10.59 -1.05
C ILE A 42 11.37 -9.24 -0.35
N ARG A 43 11.15 -9.26 0.97
CA ARG A 43 11.43 -8.14 1.86
C ARG A 43 12.87 -8.24 2.32
N GLU A 44 13.66 -7.19 2.12
CA GLU A 44 15.01 -7.07 2.67
C GLU A 44 15.12 -5.86 3.58
N VAL A 45 15.58 -6.10 4.81
CA VAL A 45 15.77 -5.09 5.85
C VAL A 45 17.15 -5.27 6.46
N ASN A 46 18.02 -4.28 6.28
CA ASN A 46 19.40 -4.32 6.79
C ASN A 46 20.13 -5.62 6.39
N ALA A 47 20.06 -5.96 5.09
CA ALA A 47 20.59 -7.18 4.47
C ALA A 47 19.95 -8.52 4.93
N LYS A 48 18.99 -8.50 5.84
CA LYS A 48 18.19 -9.69 6.19
C LYS A 48 17.05 -9.82 5.21
N LYS A 49 16.99 -10.96 4.53
CA LYS A 49 15.97 -11.28 3.52
C LYS A 49 14.89 -12.18 4.11
N GLU A 50 13.66 -11.93 3.71
CA GLU A 50 12.49 -12.76 3.97
C GLU A 50 11.68 -12.90 2.68
N ILE A 51 11.31 -14.13 2.34
CA ILE A 51 10.35 -14.39 1.26
C ILE A 51 8.95 -14.10 1.82
N TYR A 52 8.31 -13.06 1.32
CA TYR A 52 6.97 -12.63 1.72
C TYR A 52 5.87 -13.38 0.96
N PHE A 53 5.99 -13.40 -0.37
CA PHE A 53 5.21 -14.29 -1.23
C PHE A 53 6.17 -15.23 -1.94
N LYS A 54 5.77 -16.49 -2.08
CA LYS A 54 6.54 -17.52 -2.76
C LYS A 54 5.79 -17.98 -4.00
N ASP A 55 6.50 -18.19 -5.09
CA ASP A 55 5.98 -18.85 -6.30
C ASP A 55 4.69 -18.19 -6.84
N ILE A 56 4.69 -16.86 -6.96
CA ILE A 56 3.57 -16.10 -7.50
C ILE A 56 3.85 -15.61 -8.92
N LYS A 57 2.83 -15.66 -9.77
CA LYS A 57 2.93 -15.25 -11.17
C LYS A 57 2.91 -13.72 -11.30
N SER A 58 3.93 -13.18 -11.97
CA SER A 58 4.06 -11.79 -12.41
C SER A 58 3.61 -10.72 -11.39
N PRO A 59 4.10 -10.71 -10.14
CA PRO A 59 3.74 -9.67 -9.19
C PRO A 59 4.19 -8.30 -9.66
N ASN A 60 3.36 -7.29 -9.40
CA ASN A 60 3.78 -5.90 -9.48
C ASN A 60 4.27 -5.45 -8.09
N VAL A 61 5.45 -4.84 -8.04
CA VAL A 61 6.08 -4.32 -6.83
C VAL A 61 6.33 -2.84 -7.03
N GLU A 62 5.55 -2.00 -6.36
CA GLU A 62 5.65 -0.55 -6.46
C GLU A 62 6.08 0.04 -5.11
N ARG A 63 7.03 0.98 -5.12
CA ARG A 63 7.37 1.72 -3.91
C ARG A 63 6.34 2.81 -3.68
N LEU A 64 5.53 2.68 -2.63
CA LEU A 64 4.51 3.66 -2.29
C LEU A 64 5.14 4.90 -1.64
N ASN A 65 5.96 4.71 -0.60
CA ASN A 65 6.68 5.78 0.08
C ASN A 65 7.95 5.23 0.76
N ALA A 66 8.50 5.96 1.74
CA ALA A 66 9.68 5.52 2.48
C ALA A 66 9.42 4.28 3.35
N ASP A 67 8.17 4.07 3.76
CA ASP A 67 7.76 3.10 4.78
C ASP A 67 7.08 1.86 4.18
N TYR A 68 6.51 1.99 2.97
CA TYR A 68 5.69 0.95 2.34
C TYR A 68 6.04 0.70 0.87
N TYR A 69 5.92 -0.57 0.49
CA TYR A 69 5.75 -1.01 -0.89
C TYR A 69 4.33 -1.55 -1.07
N HIS A 70 3.71 -1.25 -2.21
CA HIS A 70 2.46 -1.85 -2.65
C HIS A 70 2.75 -3.00 -3.60
N ILE A 71 2.23 -4.17 -3.26
CA ILE A 71 2.28 -5.37 -4.09
C ILE A 71 0.89 -5.65 -4.62
N MET A 72 0.80 -5.87 -5.93
CA MET A 72 -0.36 -6.48 -6.56
C MET A 72 0.05 -7.86 -7.06
N ALA A 73 -0.62 -8.89 -6.56
CA ALA A 73 -0.42 -10.26 -6.97
C ALA A 73 -1.76 -10.88 -7.39
N SER A 74 -1.76 -11.64 -8.49
CA SER A 74 -2.94 -12.42 -8.87
C SER A 74 -2.94 -13.77 -8.15
N CYS A 75 -4.09 -14.15 -7.61
CA CYS A 75 -4.38 -15.46 -7.03
C CYS A 75 -5.38 -16.26 -7.90
N GLY A 76 -5.53 -15.89 -9.17
CA GLY A 76 -6.55 -16.41 -10.10
C GLY A 76 -7.54 -15.33 -10.52
N ASN A 77 -8.52 -15.66 -11.37
CA ASN A 77 -9.59 -14.74 -11.77
C ASN A 77 -10.82 -14.97 -10.88
N PRO A 78 -11.36 -13.95 -10.16
CA PRO A 78 -11.05 -12.51 -10.13
C PRO A 78 -10.13 -12.09 -8.97
N CYS A 79 -9.43 -13.05 -8.35
CA CYS A 79 -8.69 -12.86 -7.12
C CYS A 79 -7.42 -12.01 -7.36
N GLN A 80 -7.41 -10.80 -6.81
CA GLN A 80 -6.22 -9.95 -6.67
C GLN A 80 -5.98 -9.73 -5.18
N VAL A 81 -4.75 -10.00 -4.73
CA VAL A 81 -4.29 -9.63 -3.40
C VAL A 81 -3.48 -8.35 -3.52
N HIS A 82 -3.90 -7.33 -2.78
CA HIS A 82 -3.12 -6.12 -2.59
C HIS A 82 -2.48 -6.16 -1.20
N ALA A 83 -1.15 -6.19 -1.16
CA ALA A 83 -0.40 -6.14 0.09
C ALA A 83 0.38 -4.83 0.19
N PHE A 84 0.41 -4.23 1.38
CA PHE A 84 1.24 -3.10 1.71
C PHE A 84 2.32 -3.59 2.66
N ILE A 85 3.50 -3.85 2.10
CA ILE A 85 4.61 -4.44 2.85
C ILE A 85 5.36 -3.30 3.54
N GLY A 86 5.37 -3.34 4.86
CA GLY A 86 6.15 -2.47 5.71
C GLY A 86 7.52 -3.06 6.03
N ARG A 87 8.32 -2.28 6.77
CA ARG A 87 9.66 -2.70 7.22
C ARG A 87 9.62 -3.98 8.07
N ASP A 88 8.53 -4.24 8.79
CA ASP A 88 8.38 -5.45 9.58
C ASP A 88 6.93 -5.94 9.55
N LYS A 89 6.71 -7.16 10.06
CA LYS A 89 5.40 -7.82 10.05
C LYS A 89 4.28 -7.06 10.73
N LYS A 90 4.59 -6.21 11.71
CA LYS A 90 3.57 -5.44 12.44
C LYS A 90 3.04 -4.26 11.63
N HIS A 91 3.78 -3.88 10.60
CA HIS A 91 3.40 -2.81 9.68
C HIS A 91 2.90 -3.35 8.35
N ASP A 92 2.76 -4.66 8.17
CA ASP A 92 2.19 -5.22 6.95
C ASP A 92 0.67 -5.09 6.95
N ASP A 93 0.10 -4.63 5.85
CA ASP A 93 -1.35 -4.52 5.65
C ASP A 93 -1.77 -5.21 4.35
N ARG A 94 -3.05 -5.53 4.20
CA ARG A 94 -3.62 -6.16 3.01
C ARG A 94 -5.06 -5.75 2.78
N THR A 95 -5.48 -5.82 1.52
CA THR A 95 -6.89 -5.74 1.14
C THR A 95 -7.15 -6.54 -0.12
N ASP A 96 -8.32 -7.17 -0.19
CA ASP A 96 -8.81 -7.85 -1.39
C ASP A 96 -9.77 -6.94 -2.18
N GLY A 97 -10.10 -5.76 -1.63
CA GLY A 97 -11.07 -4.81 -2.17
C GLY A 97 -10.42 -3.50 -2.63
N PHE A 98 -9.19 -3.52 -3.12
CA PHE A 98 -8.40 -2.30 -3.37
C PHE A 98 -9.06 -1.38 -4.40
N VAL A 99 -9.25 -0.11 -4.04
CA VAL A 99 -9.67 0.94 -4.98
C VAL A 99 -8.48 1.86 -5.28
N THR A 100 -7.92 2.52 -4.26
CA THR A 100 -6.78 3.42 -4.40
C THR A 100 -6.15 3.69 -3.03
N VAL A 101 -4.93 4.23 -2.99
CA VAL A 101 -4.25 4.61 -1.75
C VAL A 101 -3.55 5.96 -1.93
N ASP A 102 -3.60 6.81 -0.91
CA ASP A 102 -2.76 8.01 -0.83
C ASP A 102 -1.40 7.66 -0.21
N PRO A 103 -0.29 7.72 -0.96
CA PRO A 103 1.04 7.46 -0.42
C PRO A 103 1.42 8.39 0.74
N LYS A 104 0.92 9.63 0.75
CA LYS A 104 1.30 10.67 1.71
C LYS A 104 0.62 10.49 3.05
N THR A 105 -0.69 10.24 3.06
CA THR A 105 -1.46 10.04 4.29
C THR A 105 -1.65 8.58 4.68
N GLN A 106 -1.23 7.65 3.79
CA GLN A 106 -1.46 6.21 3.89
C GLN A 106 -2.96 5.89 4.00
N CYS A 107 -3.80 6.71 3.37
CA CYS A 107 -5.24 6.54 3.35
C CYS A 107 -5.61 5.56 2.24
N LEU A 108 -6.07 4.37 2.63
CA LEU A 108 -6.52 3.31 1.75
C LEU A 108 -8.03 3.41 1.54
N ILE A 109 -8.45 3.36 0.28
CA ILE A 109 -9.84 3.21 -0.14
C ILE A 109 -10.04 1.77 -0.58
N GLU A 110 -11.03 1.12 0.00
CA GLU A 110 -11.33 -0.28 -0.26
C GLU A 110 -12.84 -0.57 -0.25
N SER A 111 -13.25 -1.59 -0.99
CA SER A 111 -14.60 -2.14 -0.91
C SER A 111 -14.75 -3.12 0.26
N ASP A 112 -15.88 -3.05 0.94
CA ASP A 112 -16.40 -4.12 1.80
C ASP A 112 -17.55 -4.78 1.05
N ASP A 113 -17.20 -5.79 0.25
CA ASP A 113 -18.14 -6.50 -0.64
C ASP A 113 -19.29 -7.14 0.13
N LYS A 114 -19.03 -7.62 1.36
CA LYS A 114 -20.03 -8.24 2.24
C LYS A 114 -21.06 -7.23 2.71
N LYS A 115 -20.64 -5.98 2.97
CA LYS A 115 -21.52 -4.91 3.46
C LYS A 115 -21.99 -3.97 2.36
N ASN A 116 -21.61 -4.20 1.10
CA ASN A 116 -21.93 -3.35 -0.04
C ASN A 116 -21.51 -1.89 0.20
N ARG A 117 -20.26 -1.66 0.58
CA ARG A 117 -19.76 -0.31 0.92
C ARG A 117 -18.40 -0.04 0.31
N ILE A 118 -18.12 1.22 0.04
CA ILE A 118 -16.75 1.73 -0.12
C ILE A 118 -16.36 2.42 1.18
N THR A 119 -15.17 2.10 1.68
CA THR A 119 -14.66 2.59 2.95
C THR A 119 -13.28 3.19 2.80
N ALA A 120 -12.94 4.09 3.71
CA ALA A 120 -11.60 4.64 3.88
C ALA A 120 -11.03 4.21 5.23
N ARG A 121 -9.74 3.88 5.27
CA ARG A 121 -9.00 3.66 6.52
C ARG A 121 -7.53 4.00 6.31
N ARG A 122 -6.80 4.27 7.38
CA ARG A 122 -5.34 4.33 7.29
C ARG A 122 -4.77 2.91 7.24
N LEU A 123 -3.64 2.73 6.56
CA LEU A 123 -2.88 1.49 6.65
C LEU A 123 -2.60 1.14 8.13
N ASN A 124 -2.68 -0.15 8.48
CA ASN A 124 -2.58 -0.73 9.82
C ASN A 124 -3.62 -0.24 10.83
N SER A 125 -4.72 0.37 10.38
CA SER A 125 -5.84 0.76 11.22
C SER A 125 -7.09 -0.06 10.92
N ASP A 126 -7.71 -0.59 11.97
CA ASP A 126 -9.03 -1.23 11.90
C ASP A 126 -10.18 -0.22 11.83
N LYS A 127 -9.90 1.07 12.07
CA LYS A 127 -10.92 2.12 12.07
C LYS A 127 -11.28 2.50 10.63
N LYS A 128 -12.44 2.03 10.19
CA LYS A 128 -12.99 2.32 8.85
C LYS A 128 -14.03 3.44 8.90
N ILE A 129 -13.99 4.29 7.89
CA ILE A 129 -14.96 5.36 7.64
C ILE A 129 -15.75 4.95 6.39
N GLU A 130 -17.07 4.92 6.50
CA GLU A 130 -17.93 4.63 5.34
C GLU A 130 -18.00 5.86 4.44
N LEU A 131 -17.70 5.68 3.15
CA LEU A 131 -17.82 6.74 2.15
C LEU A 131 -19.11 6.61 1.34
N VAL A 132 -19.47 5.37 1.00
CA VAL A 132 -20.55 5.04 0.08
C VAL A 132 -21.25 3.76 0.51
N LYS A 133 -22.58 3.71 0.41
CA LYS A 133 -23.37 2.47 0.40
C LYS A 133 -23.79 2.15 -1.03
N LEU A 134 -23.35 1.02 -1.54
CA LEU A 134 -23.54 0.58 -2.93
C LEU A 134 -24.96 0.06 -3.21
N ASN A 135 -25.78 -0.15 -2.18
CA ASN A 135 -27.19 -0.54 -2.32
C ASN A 135 -28.15 0.67 -2.44
N GLN A 136 -27.61 1.89 -2.55
CA GLN A 136 -28.42 3.09 -2.75
C GLN A 136 -28.88 3.20 -4.20
N LYS A 137 -30.06 3.79 -4.42
CA LYS A 137 -30.67 3.97 -5.76
C LYS A 137 -29.73 4.62 -6.78
N LEU A 138 -28.81 5.48 -6.34
CA LEU A 138 -27.86 6.18 -7.20
C LEU A 138 -26.89 5.21 -7.92
N PHE A 139 -26.72 3.98 -7.40
CA PHE A 139 -25.89 2.95 -8.01
C PHE A 139 -26.68 1.95 -8.85
N ASN A 140 -28.01 2.12 -8.99
CA ASN A 140 -28.82 1.23 -9.83
C ASN A 140 -28.42 1.28 -11.31
N GLU A 141 -27.83 2.40 -11.75
CA GLU A 141 -27.38 2.62 -13.13
C GLU A 141 -25.89 2.32 -13.34
N VAL A 142 -25.14 2.11 -12.25
CA VAL A 142 -23.71 1.75 -12.28
C VAL A 142 -23.62 0.23 -12.26
N TRP A 143 -22.85 -0.36 -13.17
CA TRP A 143 -22.56 -1.79 -13.05
C TRP A 143 -21.62 -2.03 -11.89
N ILE A 144 -22.12 -2.75 -10.89
CA ILE A 144 -21.35 -3.21 -9.74
C ILE A 144 -21.48 -4.74 -9.74
N PRO A 145 -20.38 -5.49 -9.91
CA PRO A 145 -20.45 -6.94 -9.87
C PRO A 145 -20.80 -7.45 -8.46
N ASP A 146 -21.32 -8.68 -8.36
CA ASP A 146 -21.65 -9.26 -7.05
C ASP A 146 -20.41 -9.54 -6.19
N TYR A 147 -19.29 -9.81 -6.86
CA TYR A 147 -17.95 -10.00 -6.29
C TYR A 147 -16.98 -8.96 -6.89
N GLY A 148 -15.94 -8.58 -6.16
CA GLY A 148 -14.98 -7.59 -6.65
C GLY A 148 -15.62 -6.22 -6.83
N LYS A 149 -16.41 -5.76 -5.86
CA LYS A 149 -17.18 -4.49 -5.97
C LYS A 149 -16.30 -3.25 -6.12
N TYR A 150 -14.99 -3.39 -5.89
CA TYR A 150 -13.99 -2.37 -6.14
C TYR A 150 -13.70 -2.14 -7.63
N MET A 151 -13.94 -3.13 -8.50
CA MET A 151 -13.49 -3.11 -9.91
C MET A 151 -13.95 -1.86 -10.69
N PRO A 152 -15.21 -1.41 -10.59
CA PRO A 152 -15.64 -0.18 -11.28
C PRO A 152 -14.91 1.07 -10.77
N PHE A 153 -14.40 1.02 -9.53
CA PHE A 153 -13.78 2.16 -8.86
C PHE A 153 -12.25 2.22 -9.03
N GLN A 154 -11.60 1.08 -9.23
CA GLN A 154 -10.14 0.94 -9.19
C GLN A 154 -9.41 1.65 -10.34
N SER A 155 -10.06 1.80 -11.50
CA SER A 155 -9.41 2.31 -12.71
C SER A 155 -9.07 3.81 -12.66
N GLN A 156 -10.02 4.63 -12.21
CA GLN A 156 -9.91 6.11 -12.30
C GLN A 156 -9.93 6.83 -10.95
N SER A 157 -10.27 6.14 -9.86
CA SER A 157 -10.29 6.77 -8.54
C SER A 157 -8.87 7.10 -8.09
N HIS A 158 -8.68 8.32 -7.60
CA HIS A 158 -7.36 8.81 -7.19
C HIS A 158 -7.49 9.85 -6.09
N PHE A 159 -6.37 10.09 -5.40
CA PHE A 159 -6.22 11.24 -4.52
C PHE A 159 -5.66 12.44 -5.31
N ASP A 160 -6.18 13.62 -5.05
CA ASP A 160 -5.60 14.87 -5.55
C ASP A 160 -4.35 15.26 -4.73
N GLY A 161 -3.63 16.30 -5.19
CA GLY A 161 -2.44 16.81 -4.50
C GLY A 161 -2.69 17.38 -3.09
N HIS A 162 -3.95 17.54 -2.69
CA HIS A 162 -4.37 18.02 -1.38
C HIS A 162 -4.81 16.88 -0.44
N GLY A 163 -4.77 15.63 -0.90
CA GLY A 163 -5.22 14.46 -0.12
C GLY A 163 -6.73 14.27 -0.11
N ASN A 164 -7.47 14.91 -1.02
CA ASN A 164 -8.89 14.62 -1.22
C ASN A 164 -9.04 13.46 -2.20
N LEU A 165 -10.00 12.60 -1.95
CA LEU A 165 -10.33 11.49 -2.83
C LEU A 165 -11.31 11.97 -3.90
N VAL A 166 -10.96 11.73 -5.17
CA VAL A 166 -11.90 11.75 -6.29
C VAL A 166 -12.31 10.31 -6.56
N LEU A 167 -13.47 9.90 -6.04
CA LEU A 167 -14.01 8.56 -6.20
C LEU A 167 -14.85 8.50 -7.48
N ILE A 168 -14.45 7.64 -8.40
CA ILE A 168 -15.06 7.50 -9.72
C ILE A 168 -15.46 6.04 -9.90
N ALA A 169 -16.70 5.78 -10.31
CA ALA A 169 -17.10 4.46 -10.83
C ALA A 169 -17.29 4.58 -12.34
N ASP A 170 -16.53 3.78 -13.08
CA ASP A 170 -16.62 3.71 -14.54
C ASP A 170 -16.96 2.28 -14.99
N TYR A 171 -17.53 2.17 -16.19
CA TYR A 171 -17.81 0.90 -16.84
C TYR A 171 -16.53 0.36 -17.48
N ILE A 172 -16.32 -0.96 -17.44
CA ILE A 172 -15.17 -1.60 -18.12
C ILE A 172 -15.31 -1.50 -19.66
N GLU A 173 -16.52 -1.31 -20.17
CA GLU A 173 -16.81 -1.07 -21.59
C GLU A 173 -17.74 0.14 -21.76
N PRO A 174 -17.39 1.16 -22.54
CA PRO A 174 -18.22 2.35 -22.71
C PRO A 174 -19.48 2.01 -23.51
N ILE A 175 -20.58 1.69 -22.82
CA ILE A 175 -21.91 1.77 -23.42
C ILE A 175 -22.23 3.26 -23.54
N GLN A 176 -22.29 3.75 -24.78
CA GLN A 176 -22.63 5.15 -25.07
C GLN A 176 -23.86 5.59 -24.27
N GLY A 177 -23.67 6.57 -23.38
CA GLY A 177 -24.75 7.25 -22.67
C GLY A 177 -25.07 6.79 -21.24
N LYS A 178 -24.29 5.90 -20.60
CA LYS A 178 -24.49 5.57 -19.17
C LYS A 178 -23.62 6.40 -18.22
N SER A 179 -24.24 6.80 -17.12
CA SER A 179 -23.72 7.70 -16.09
C SER A 179 -22.44 7.17 -15.42
N GLN A 180 -21.40 8.00 -15.40
CA GLN A 180 -20.23 7.83 -14.53
C GLN A 180 -20.60 8.33 -13.12
N PHE A 181 -20.40 7.53 -12.08
CA PHE A 181 -20.45 8.06 -10.71
C PHE A 181 -19.15 8.81 -10.46
N LYS A 182 -19.23 10.07 -10.01
CA LYS A 182 -18.06 10.84 -9.57
C LYS A 182 -18.41 11.64 -8.33
N LYS A 183 -17.61 11.50 -7.27
CA LYS A 183 -17.77 12.27 -6.05
C LYS A 183 -16.43 12.55 -5.39
N THR A 184 -16.28 13.77 -4.87
CA THR A 184 -15.09 14.18 -4.11
C THR A 184 -15.34 14.07 -2.62
N TYR A 185 -14.37 13.49 -1.90
CA TYR A 185 -14.36 13.40 -0.44
C TYR A 185 -13.14 14.14 0.09
N LEU A 186 -13.37 15.13 0.96
CA LEU A 186 -12.29 15.88 1.58
C LEU A 186 -11.60 15.03 2.62
N ASN A 187 -10.28 14.79 2.44
CA ASN A 187 -9.44 14.03 3.37
C ASN A 187 -10.16 12.82 4.02
N PRO A 188 -10.56 11.78 3.27
CA PRO A 188 -11.51 10.77 3.74
C PRO A 188 -11.05 9.91 4.94
N CYS A 189 -9.75 9.96 5.28
CA CYS A 189 -9.21 9.32 6.48
C CYS A 189 -9.01 10.26 7.68
N LYS A 190 -9.27 11.57 7.53
CA LYS A 190 -9.28 12.53 8.64
C LYS A 190 -10.73 12.68 9.10
N LEU A 191 -10.95 12.47 10.40
CA LEU A 191 -12.19 12.80 11.08
C LEU A 191 -12.03 14.16 11.76
#